data_AF-A0A7S0GUK6-F1
#
_entry.id   AF-A0A7S0GUK6-F1
#
_cell.length_a   1.000
_cell.length_b   1.000
_cell.length_c   1.000
_cell.angle_alpha   90.00
_cell.angle_beta   90.00
_cell.angle_gamma   90.00
#
_symmetry.space_group_name_H-M   'P 1'
#
loop_
_entity.id
_entity.type
_entity.pdbx_description
1 polymer ?
#
loop_
_entity_poly.entity_id
_entity_poly.type
_entity_poly.pdbx_seq_one_letter_code
_entity_poly.pdbx_strand_id
1 'polypeptide(L)'
;AGPVIVPFLLQHESKLTVMHYGVTKDTGYTNPLKSKTPLWFHVGFRRERASPIFSTDSLGDKHKFERFLHARRPSVASVYGPVTYGPAPVLGFKEEIRTVDGVPKMSVSLALSGTVRKADPDRVVLKRVILTGVPFKTHKSKAVVRFMFYNP
;
A
#
# COMPACT_ATOMS: atom_id res chain seq x y z
N ALA A 1 -12.96 31.08 2.50
CA ALA A 1 -13.00 30.34 3.78
C ALA A 1 -13.91 29.14 3.60
N GLY A 2 -13.48 27.93 3.99
CA GLY A 2 -14.29 26.70 3.88
C GLY A 2 -15.06 26.41 5.17
N PRO A 3 -16.03 25.46 5.15
CA PRO A 3 -16.77 25.05 6.34
C PRO A 3 -15.86 24.36 7.35
N VAL A 4 -16.10 24.59 8.64
CA VAL A 4 -15.40 23.93 9.76
C VAL A 4 -16.25 22.75 10.24
N ILE A 5 -15.63 21.58 10.37
CA ILE A 5 -16.27 20.34 10.83
C ILE A 5 -15.53 19.88 12.09
N VAL A 6 -16.28 19.62 13.17
CA VAL A 6 -15.73 19.18 14.47
C VAL A 6 -16.35 17.82 14.83
N PRO A 7 -15.62 16.72 14.67
CA PRO A 7 -16.05 15.39 15.10
C PRO A 7 -15.67 15.11 16.56
N PHE A 8 -16.45 14.28 17.25
CA PHE A 8 -16.06 13.71 18.55
C PHE A 8 -15.28 12.41 18.34
N LEU A 9 -14.21 12.23 19.12
CA LEU A 9 -13.35 11.05 19.04
C LEU A 9 -13.79 9.97 20.02
N LEU A 10 -13.82 8.73 19.55
CA LEU A 10 -14.09 7.57 20.40
C LEU A 10 -12.90 7.29 21.32
N GLN A 11 -13.15 6.49 22.35
CA GLN A 11 -12.09 6.05 23.27
C GLN A 11 -10.96 5.37 22.49
N HIS A 12 -9.72 5.74 22.76
CA HIS A 12 -8.50 5.24 22.09
C HIS A 12 -8.30 5.63 20.62
N GLU A 13 -9.21 6.42 20.04
CA GLU A 13 -9.05 6.92 18.66
C GLU A 13 -7.95 8.01 18.52
N SER A 14 -7.40 8.47 19.64
CA SER A 14 -6.23 9.35 19.70
C SER A 14 -4.90 8.59 19.70
N LYS A 15 -4.91 7.27 19.89
CA LYS A 15 -3.69 6.45 19.93
C LYS A 15 -3.21 6.13 18.51
N LEU A 16 -1.90 6.02 18.34
CA LEU A 16 -1.27 5.61 17.08
C LEU A 16 -1.05 4.09 17.05
N THR A 17 -1.26 3.47 15.89
CA THR A 17 -1.06 2.04 15.65
C THR A 17 -0.76 1.78 14.16
N VAL A 18 -0.61 0.51 13.80
CA VAL A 18 -0.66 0.07 12.40
C VAL A 18 -2.12 -0.18 12.02
N MET A 19 -2.62 0.66 11.11
CA MET A 19 -3.94 0.53 10.53
C MET A 19 -3.88 -0.24 9.21
N HIS A 20 -4.83 -1.17 9.04
CA HIS A 20 -5.02 -1.89 7.79
C HIS A 20 -6.29 -1.43 7.08
N TYR A 21 -6.14 -1.13 5.80
CA TYR A 21 -7.21 -0.72 4.91
C TYR A 21 -7.36 -1.74 3.78
N GLY A 22 -8.58 -2.21 3.53
CA GLY A 22 -8.90 -3.03 2.37
C GLY A 22 -9.14 -2.10 1.19
N VAL A 23 -8.24 -2.10 0.22
CA VAL A 23 -8.22 -1.10 -0.86
C VAL A 23 -8.20 -1.76 -2.24
N THR A 24 -8.81 -1.06 -3.19
CA THR A 24 -8.75 -1.36 -4.62
C THR A 24 -8.22 -0.13 -5.35
N LYS A 25 -7.47 -0.37 -6.42
CA LYS A 25 -7.01 0.72 -7.29
C LYS A 25 -8.22 1.33 -8.00
N ASP A 26 -8.30 2.65 -8.02
CA ASP A 26 -9.37 3.35 -8.75
C ASP A 26 -9.25 3.09 -10.27
N THR A 27 -10.39 2.99 -10.95
CA THR A 27 -10.43 2.69 -12.39
C THR A 27 -9.98 3.87 -13.25
N GLY A 28 -10.13 5.10 -12.77
CA GLY A 28 -9.64 6.30 -13.45
C GLY A 28 -8.13 6.50 -13.31
N TYR A 29 -7.49 5.85 -12.33
CA TYR A 29 -6.05 5.94 -12.10
C TYR A 29 -5.26 4.91 -12.91
N THR A 30 -4.75 5.33 -14.07
CA THR A 30 -3.97 4.45 -14.97
C THR A 30 -2.54 4.22 -14.48
N ASN A 31 -1.91 5.24 -13.90
CA ASN A 31 -0.51 5.21 -13.47
C ASN A 31 -0.22 4.07 -12.47
N PRO A 32 0.96 3.41 -12.56
CA PRO A 32 1.33 2.34 -11.65
C PRO A 32 1.57 2.89 -10.24
N LEU A 33 0.80 2.39 -9.26
CA LEU A 33 0.93 2.85 -7.88
C LEU A 33 1.91 1.95 -7.11
N LYS A 34 3.13 2.44 -6.91
CA LYS A 34 4.18 1.71 -6.18
C LYS A 34 3.92 1.72 -4.67
N SER A 35 4.21 0.61 -4.01
CA SER A 35 4.22 0.50 -2.55
C SER A 35 5.27 1.43 -1.93
N LYS A 36 5.01 1.96 -0.73
CA LYS A 36 5.78 3.00 -0.04
C LYS A 36 5.78 4.38 -0.72
N THR A 37 4.91 4.60 -1.70
CA THR A 37 4.72 5.94 -2.29
C THR A 37 3.83 6.78 -1.37
N PRO A 38 4.21 8.02 -1.01
CA PRO A 38 3.36 8.85 -0.18
C PRO A 38 2.05 9.18 -0.90
N LEU A 39 0.95 9.01 -0.16
CA LEU A 39 -0.43 9.29 -0.53
C LEU A 39 -1.12 10.07 0.57
N TRP A 40 -2.13 10.85 0.18
CA TRP A 40 -3.08 11.45 1.12
C TRP A 40 -4.22 10.48 1.37
N PHE A 41 -4.29 9.94 2.57
CA PHE A 41 -5.38 9.12 3.04
C PHE A 41 -6.46 10.01 3.65
N HIS A 42 -7.67 9.84 3.14
CA HIS A 42 -8.87 10.35 3.76
C HIS A 42 -9.59 9.15 4.37
N VAL A 43 -9.62 9.10 5.71
CA VAL A 43 -10.20 7.99 6.47
C VAL A 43 -11.31 8.57 7.32
N GLY A 44 -12.57 8.38 6.90
CA GLY A 44 -13.71 9.07 7.51
C GLY A 44 -13.53 10.60 7.50
N PHE A 45 -13.39 11.20 8.68
CA PHE A 45 -13.16 12.64 8.85
C PHE A 45 -11.68 13.04 8.93
N ARG A 46 -10.74 12.09 8.95
CA ARG A 46 -9.30 12.35 9.09
C ARG A 46 -8.61 12.44 7.74
N ARG A 47 -7.61 13.30 7.65
CA ARG A 47 -6.74 13.46 6.48
C ARG A 47 -5.29 13.30 6.91
N GLU A 48 -4.61 12.30 6.36
CA GLU A 48 -3.29 11.90 6.79
C GLU A 48 -2.40 11.61 5.59
N ARG A 49 -1.15 12.06 5.66
CA ARG A 49 -0.17 11.75 4.63
C ARG A 49 0.64 10.55 5.06
N ALA A 50 0.56 9.46 4.32
CA ALA A 50 1.29 8.24 4.65
C ALA A 50 1.75 7.48 3.42
N SER A 51 2.79 6.67 3.61
CA SER A 51 3.35 5.79 2.59
C SER A 51 2.92 4.35 2.87
N PRO A 52 1.87 3.83 2.20
CA PRO A 52 1.31 2.53 2.52
C PRO A 52 2.20 1.39 2.05
N ILE A 53 2.16 0.29 2.80
CA ILE A 53 2.71 -0.99 2.39
C ILE A 53 1.54 -1.84 1.86
N PHE A 54 1.54 -2.10 0.55
CA PHE A 54 0.56 -2.99 -0.07
C PHE A 54 0.92 -4.47 0.16
N SER A 55 -0.08 -5.28 0.47
CA SER A 55 0.04 -6.71 0.72
C SER A 55 -1.20 -7.47 0.23
N THR A 56 -1.05 -8.78 -0.01
CA THR A 56 -2.17 -9.64 -0.41
C THR A 56 -3.15 -9.87 0.74
N ASP A 57 -4.45 -9.91 0.44
CA ASP A 57 -5.48 -10.30 1.41
C ASP A 57 -5.69 -11.83 1.39
N SER A 58 -4.75 -12.56 1.99
CA SER A 58 -4.81 -14.02 2.15
C SER A 58 -5.42 -14.41 3.50
N LEU A 59 -6.02 -15.59 3.60
CA LEU A 59 -6.62 -16.10 4.84
C LEU A 59 -5.60 -16.50 5.92
N GLY A 60 -4.35 -16.79 5.54
CA GLY A 60 -3.29 -17.12 6.51
C GLY A 60 -2.56 -15.91 7.06
N ASP A 61 -1.82 -16.11 8.16
CA ASP A 61 -1.14 -15.05 8.94
C ASP A 61 -0.01 -14.32 8.20
N LYS A 62 0.52 -14.95 7.14
CA LYS A 62 1.65 -14.45 6.35
C LYS A 62 1.14 -13.84 5.07
N HIS A 63 1.29 -12.53 4.93
CA HIS A 63 0.82 -11.80 3.75
C HIS A 63 1.97 -11.43 2.83
N LYS A 64 1.81 -11.68 1.53
CA LYS A 64 2.85 -11.35 0.53
C LYS A 64 2.85 -9.84 0.27
N PHE A 65 4.01 -9.21 0.39
CA PHE A 65 4.24 -7.84 -0.03
C PHE A 65 4.02 -7.67 -1.54
N GLU A 66 3.26 -6.65 -1.91
CA GLU A 66 3.06 -6.26 -3.30
C GLU A 66 3.87 -5.00 -3.60
N ARG A 67 4.68 -5.05 -4.67
CA ARG A 67 5.49 -3.90 -5.09
C ARG A 67 4.63 -2.78 -5.68
N PHE A 68 3.49 -3.13 -6.26
CA PHE A 68 2.53 -2.23 -6.88
C PHE A 68 1.12 -2.65 -6.50
N LEU A 69 0.21 -1.68 -6.42
CA LEU A 69 -1.22 -1.94 -6.32
C LEU A 69 -1.75 -2.29 -7.72
N HIS A 70 -2.31 -3.49 -7.86
CA HIS A 70 -2.83 -3.99 -9.13
C HIS A 70 -4.27 -3.53 -9.35
N ALA A 71 -4.63 -3.22 -10.60
CA ALA A 71 -5.99 -2.86 -10.97
C ALA A 71 -6.96 -4.04 -10.76
N ARG A 72 -8.20 -3.75 -10.35
CA ARG A 72 -9.28 -4.73 -10.14
C ARG A 72 -8.97 -5.87 -9.15
N ARG A 73 -7.91 -5.72 -8.35
CA ARG A 73 -7.53 -6.69 -7.32
C ARG A 73 -7.61 -6.03 -5.95
N PRO A 74 -8.35 -6.61 -4.99
CA PRO A 74 -8.31 -6.13 -3.62
C PRO A 74 -6.96 -6.47 -2.99
N SER A 75 -6.38 -5.49 -2.33
CA SER A 75 -5.14 -5.61 -1.56
C SER A 75 -5.30 -4.90 -0.23
N VAL A 76 -4.44 -5.21 0.73
CA VAL A 76 -4.41 -4.54 2.03
C VAL A 76 -3.30 -3.50 2.05
N ALA A 77 -3.66 -2.25 2.30
CA ALA A 77 -2.73 -1.16 2.57
C ALA A 77 -2.51 -1.06 4.08
N SER A 78 -1.26 -1.20 4.51
CA SER A 78 -0.86 -1.06 5.91
C SER A 78 -0.13 0.27 6.12
N VAL A 79 -0.58 1.05 7.09
CA VAL A 79 -0.12 2.42 7.35
C VAL A 79 0.00 2.64 8.85
N TYR A 80 1.02 3.39 9.28
CA TYR A 80 1.06 3.92 10.64
C TYR A 80 0.13 5.14 10.73
N GLY A 81 -0.84 5.11 11.64
CA GLY A 81 -1.79 6.20 11.82
C GLY A 81 -2.62 6.04 13.09
N PRO A 82 -3.47 7.04 13.42
CA PRO A 82 -4.42 6.96 14.51
C PRO A 82 -5.39 5.79 14.32
N VAL A 83 -5.74 5.14 15.42
CA VAL A 83 -6.76 4.09 15.44
C VAL A 83 -8.05 4.68 14.86
N THR A 84 -8.66 4.04 13.86
CA THR A 84 -9.99 4.40 13.39
C THR A 84 -10.89 3.17 13.48
N TYR A 85 -12.04 3.29 14.13
CA TYR A 85 -13.00 2.21 14.23
C TYR A 85 -13.80 2.07 12.94
N GLY A 86 -13.96 0.84 12.47
CA GLY A 86 -14.78 0.54 11.30
C GLY A 86 -16.28 0.52 11.66
N PRO A 87 -17.18 0.68 10.66
CA PRO A 87 -16.89 0.87 9.24
C PRO A 87 -16.63 2.34 8.89
N ALA A 88 -15.49 2.61 8.24
CA ALA A 88 -15.16 3.95 7.71
C ALA A 88 -14.61 3.84 6.27
N PRO A 89 -15.01 4.74 5.35
CA PRO A 89 -14.48 4.76 4.00
C PRO A 89 -13.04 5.29 3.99
N VAL A 90 -12.22 4.73 3.10
CA VAL A 90 -10.83 5.11 2.89
C VAL A 90 -10.66 5.54 1.44
N LEU A 91 -10.17 6.75 1.23
CA LEU A 91 -9.78 7.26 -0.09
C LEU A 91 -8.31 7.61 -0.07
N GLY A 92 -7.57 7.24 -1.10
CA GLY A 92 -6.16 7.57 -1.24
C GLY A 92 -5.93 8.44 -2.45
N PHE A 93 -5.48 9.66 -2.24
CA PHE A 93 -5.19 10.63 -3.28
C PHE A 93 -3.69 10.69 -3.56
N LYS A 94 -3.35 10.73 -4.84
CA LYS A 94 -2.00 10.96 -5.32
C LYS A 94 -1.87 12.41 -5.81
N GLU A 95 -0.95 13.13 -5.20
CA GLU A 95 -0.47 14.41 -5.71
C GLU A 95 0.53 14.16 -6.83
N GLU A 96 0.27 14.80 -7.97
CA GLU A 96 1.17 14.91 -9.10
C GLU A 96 1.43 16.39 -9.36
N ILE A 97 2.69 16.80 -9.30
CA ILE A 97 3.12 18.15 -9.67
C ILE A 97 3.51 18.08 -11.15
N ARG A 98 2.74 18.74 -12.01
CA ARG A 98 3.01 18.84 -13.45
C ARG A 98 3.38 20.27 -13.76
N THR A 99 4.52 20.47 -14.41
CA THR A 99 4.90 21.79 -14.93
C THR A 99 4.27 21.94 -16.31
N VAL A 100 3.31 22.85 -16.44
CA VAL A 100 2.70 23.22 -17.72
C VAL A 100 3.03 24.69 -17.93
N ASP A 101 3.59 25.03 -19.09
CA ASP A 101 3.99 26.41 -19.45
C ASP A 101 4.95 27.07 -18.43
N GLY A 102 5.87 26.30 -17.85
CA GLY A 102 6.85 26.80 -16.88
C GLY A 102 6.31 27.06 -15.47
N VAL A 103 4.99 26.88 -15.24
CA VAL A 103 4.35 27.05 -13.93
C VAL A 103 4.07 25.66 -13.30
N PRO A 104 4.49 25.41 -12.05
CA PRO A 104 4.18 24.17 -11.36
C PRO A 104 2.69 24.14 -10.99
N LYS A 105 1.92 23.24 -11.61
CA LYS A 105 0.52 22.99 -11.28
C LYS A 105 0.39 21.69 -10.50
N MET A 106 -0.20 21.77 -9.32
CA MET A 106 -0.51 20.58 -8.51
C MET A 106 -1.86 20.00 -8.94
N SER A 107 -1.84 18.77 -9.43
CA SER A 107 -3.04 17.98 -9.70
C SER A 107 -3.17 16.87 -8.66
N VAL A 108 -4.38 16.72 -8.12
CA VAL A 108 -4.71 15.66 -7.17
C VAL A 108 -5.62 14.66 -7.88
N SER A 109 -5.26 13.38 -7.87
CA SER A 109 -6.03 12.30 -8.48
C SER A 109 -6.40 11.25 -7.44
N LEU A 110 -7.61 10.71 -7.52
CA LEU A 110 -8.01 9.56 -6.71
C LEU A 110 -7.26 8.33 -7.20
N ALA A 111 -6.40 7.75 -6.38
CA ALA A 111 -5.54 6.62 -6.76
C ALA A 111 -6.09 5.28 -6.27
N LEU A 112 -6.72 5.27 -5.09
CA LEU A 112 -7.33 4.08 -4.49
C LEU A 112 -8.57 4.45 -3.68
N SER A 113 -9.46 3.48 -3.54
CA SER A 113 -10.64 3.54 -2.67
C SER A 113 -10.75 2.26 -1.86
N GLY A 114 -11.43 2.30 -0.73
CA GLY A 114 -11.47 1.18 0.17
C GLY A 114 -12.22 1.43 1.47
N THR A 115 -12.03 0.53 2.42
CA THR A 115 -12.65 0.57 3.75
C THR A 115 -11.64 0.21 4.84
N VAL A 116 -11.88 0.72 6.04
CA VAL A 116 -11.10 0.35 7.22
C VAL A 116 -11.35 -1.11 7.58
N ARG A 117 -10.27 -1.88 7.83
CA ARG A 117 -10.33 -3.29 8.23
C ARG A 117 -10.13 -3.44 9.73
N LYS A 118 -8.87 -3.40 10.19
CA LYS A 118 -8.49 -3.64 11.58
C LYS A 118 -7.25 -2.83 11.93
N ALA A 119 -7.19 -2.37 13.18
CA ALA A 119 -5.98 -1.92 13.85
C ALA A 119 -5.21 -3.13 14.37
N ASP A 120 -4.05 -3.45 13.79
CA ASP A 120 -3.28 -4.64 14.17
C ASP A 120 -1.77 -4.47 13.89
N PRO A 121 -0.93 -4.26 14.91
CA PRO A 121 0.51 -4.19 14.70
C PRO A 121 1.16 -5.55 14.40
N ASP A 122 0.47 -6.67 14.67
CA ASP A 122 1.05 -8.01 14.61
C ASP A 122 0.94 -8.65 13.22
N ARG A 123 0.27 -8.00 12.26
CA ARG A 123 0.11 -8.52 10.89
C ARG A 123 1.46 -8.59 10.16
N VAL A 124 1.89 -9.80 9.82
CA VAL A 124 3.19 -10.04 9.17
C VAL A 124 3.12 -9.86 7.64
N VAL A 125 3.91 -8.91 7.12
CA VAL A 125 4.07 -8.68 5.67
C VAL A 125 5.46 -9.14 5.20
N LEU A 126 5.49 -10.11 4.29
CA LEU A 126 6.71 -10.75 3.80
C LEU A 126 7.07 -10.32 2.38
N LYS A 127 8.30 -9.84 2.19
CA LYS A 127 8.84 -9.51 0.87
C LYS A 127 9.57 -10.70 0.24
N ARG A 128 9.03 -11.24 -0.85
CA ARG A 128 9.70 -12.26 -1.66
C ARG A 128 10.76 -11.64 -2.56
N VAL A 129 11.95 -12.23 -2.57
CA VAL A 129 13.00 -12.02 -3.57
C VAL A 129 13.21 -13.36 -4.28
N ILE A 130 13.32 -13.34 -5.61
CA ILE A 130 13.55 -14.54 -6.44
C ILE A 130 14.97 -14.44 -6.96
N LEU A 131 15.80 -15.41 -6.61
CA LEU A 131 17.13 -15.57 -7.16
C LEU A 131 17.04 -16.42 -8.43
N THR A 132 17.70 -15.97 -9.48
CA THR A 132 17.73 -16.64 -10.78
C THR A 132 19.13 -17.16 -11.06
N GLY A 133 19.22 -18.36 -11.61
CA GLY A 133 20.46 -18.96 -12.08
C GLY A 133 20.24 -19.70 -13.39
N VAL A 134 21.31 -19.96 -14.11
CA VAL A 134 21.27 -20.68 -15.40
C VAL A 134 21.88 -22.06 -15.21
N PRO A 135 21.18 -23.15 -15.56
CA PRO A 135 21.77 -24.49 -15.51
C PRO A 135 22.92 -24.59 -16.52
N PHE A 136 24.10 -24.97 -16.06
CA PHE A 136 25.30 -25.11 -16.89
C PHE A 136 25.58 -26.56 -17.28
N LYS A 137 25.48 -27.49 -16.32
CA LYS A 137 25.71 -28.93 -16.56
C LYS A 137 24.62 -29.73 -15.87
N THR A 138 23.99 -30.64 -16.58
CA THR A 138 22.95 -31.53 -16.07
C THR A 138 23.43 -32.97 -16.15
N HIS A 139 23.12 -33.77 -15.13
CA HIS A 139 23.40 -35.20 -15.11
C HIS A 139 22.39 -35.93 -14.22
N LYS A 140 21.53 -36.75 -14.84
CA LYS A 140 20.42 -37.45 -14.18
C LYS A 140 19.56 -36.49 -13.34
N SER A 141 19.54 -36.62 -12.02
CA SER A 141 18.81 -35.77 -11.07
C SER A 141 19.62 -34.61 -10.49
N LYS A 142 20.85 -34.39 -10.95
CA LYS A 142 21.75 -33.33 -10.47
C LYS A 142 22.00 -32.29 -11.56
N ALA A 143 22.09 -31.03 -11.16
CA ALA A 143 22.47 -29.94 -12.05
C ALA A 143 23.44 -28.98 -11.35
N VAL A 144 24.43 -28.50 -12.10
CA VAL A 144 25.33 -27.42 -11.71
C VAL A 144 24.74 -26.13 -12.27
N VAL A 145 24.36 -25.20 -11.40
CA VAL A 145 23.76 -23.91 -11.77
C VAL A 145 24.82 -22.80 -11.63
N ARG A 146 24.97 -21.99 -12.67
CA ARG A 146 25.85 -20.80 -12.68
C ARG A 146 25.02 -19.53 -12.53
N PHE A 147 25.68 -18.43 -12.14
CA PHE A 147 25.11 -17.08 -12.01
C PHE A 147 24.02 -16.92 -10.94
N MET A 148 23.77 -17.94 -10.10
CA MET A 148 22.86 -17.82 -8.96
C MET A 148 23.53 -17.14 -7.75
N PHE A 149 24.82 -17.43 -7.53
CA PHE A 149 25.66 -16.87 -6.48
C PHE A 149 27.08 -16.60 -7.04
N TYR A 150 27.78 -15.63 -6.47
CA TYR A 150 29.15 -15.27 -6.86
C TYR A 150 30.19 -15.59 -5.78
N ASN A 151 29.75 -15.70 -4.52
CA ASN A 151 30.61 -16.13 -3.41
C ASN A 151 30.31 -17.60 -3.10
N PRO A 152 31.35 -18.44 -2.96
CA PRO A 152 31.23 -19.81 -2.50
C PRO A 152 30.82 -19.89 -1.03
#